data_AF-A0AAE9YVG2-F1
#
_entry.id   AF-A0AAE9YVG2-F1
#
_cell.length_a   1.000
_cell.length_b   1.000
_cell.length_c   1.000
_cell.angle_alpha   90.00
_cell.angle_beta   90.00
_cell.angle_gamma   90.00
#
_symmetry.space_group_name_H-M   'P 1'
#
loop_
_entity.id
_entity.type
_entity.pdbx_description
1 polymer ?
#
loop_
_entity_poly.entity_id
_entity_poly.type
_entity_poly.pdbx_seq_one_letter_code
_entity_poly.pdbx_strand_id
1 'polypeptide(L)'
;MKLKLLKVPLAGLILCVSGLLNIANADLITIGNLTSNDDGSTNVIADTLNDREWLRWDLLADLTHAQTLAEIASGAYAGWTIAGADDANLFLDALYSGADHGCSDNVTMILNCADTGSYTSPQYKALFGDSGSSGTEAAWFYDDTLTDNQAGMLYLHNGEDNRKINTYSTIAVSDNFSKYGLWSSSGTIGWLMYRSTAQVSEPPTLAIFALVLAGFGLRRFTRQ
;
A
#
# COMPACT_ATOMS: atom_id res chain seq x y z
N MET A 1 44.85 -38.86 21.14
CA MET A 1 44.06 -37.64 21.43
C MET A 1 42.75 -37.70 20.66
N LYS A 2 41.60 -37.66 21.34
CA LYS A 2 40.28 -37.73 20.71
C LYS A 2 39.86 -36.31 20.28
N LEU A 3 39.80 -36.06 18.97
CA LEU A 3 39.24 -34.84 18.38
C LEU A 3 37.73 -34.76 18.68
N LYS A 4 37.34 -34.14 19.79
CA LYS A 4 35.93 -33.87 20.13
C LYS A 4 35.52 -32.39 20.02
N LEU A 5 36.46 -31.48 19.70
CA LEU A 5 36.24 -30.02 19.74
C LEU A 5 35.89 -29.35 18.40
N LEU A 6 35.91 -30.08 17.27
CA LEU A 6 35.68 -29.46 15.94
C LEU A 6 34.21 -29.35 15.50
N LYS A 7 33.25 -29.92 16.24
CA LYS A 7 31.85 -29.99 15.79
C LYS A 7 31.03 -28.71 16.06
N VAL A 8 31.39 -27.96 17.09
CA VAL A 8 30.68 -26.73 17.50
C VAL A 8 30.98 -25.52 16.60
N PRO A 9 32.25 -25.21 16.23
CA PRO A 9 32.52 -24.06 15.36
C PRO A 9 32.04 -24.29 13.91
N LEU A 10 32.02 -25.54 13.44
CA LEU A 10 31.54 -25.89 12.10
C LEU A 10 30.01 -25.72 11.97
N ALA A 11 29.25 -26.11 13.01
CA ALA A 11 27.81 -25.88 13.05
C ALA A 11 27.46 -24.38 13.13
N GLY A 12 28.26 -23.59 13.85
CA GLY A 12 28.12 -22.12 13.89
C GLY A 12 28.43 -21.46 12.55
N LEU A 13 29.47 -21.90 11.84
CA LEU A 13 29.82 -21.38 10.51
C LEU A 13 28.73 -21.72 9.48
N ILE A 14 28.17 -22.92 9.52
CA ILE A 14 27.07 -23.33 8.63
C ILE A 14 25.82 -22.50 8.92
N LEU A 15 25.48 -22.22 10.18
CA LEU A 15 24.35 -21.33 10.51
C LEU A 15 24.57 -19.90 10.03
N CYS A 16 25.78 -19.35 10.18
CA CYS A 16 26.10 -18.00 9.70
C CYS A 16 26.08 -17.90 8.17
N VAL A 17 26.59 -18.91 7.45
CA VAL A 17 26.57 -18.92 5.97
C VAL A 17 25.16 -19.19 5.43
N SER A 18 24.34 -20.00 6.12
CA SER A 18 22.95 -20.24 5.73
C SER A 18 22.04 -19.03 5.98
N GLY A 19 22.37 -18.19 6.97
CA GLY A 19 21.67 -16.92 7.24
C GLY A 19 22.04 -15.79 6.27
N LEU A 20 23.14 -15.92 5.52
CA LEU A 20 23.62 -14.92 4.54
C LEU A 20 23.08 -15.15 3.12
N LEU A 21 22.46 -16.30 2.83
CA LEU A 21 22.09 -16.71 1.47
C LEU A 21 20.61 -16.50 1.11
N ASN A 22 19.79 -15.98 2.03
CA ASN A 22 18.42 -15.55 1.73
C ASN A 22 18.35 -14.02 1.59
N ILE A 23 19.14 -13.46 0.68
CA ILE A 23 18.92 -12.09 0.21
C ILE A 23 18.05 -12.21 -1.03
N ALA A 24 16.73 -12.26 -0.85
CA ALA A 24 15.83 -11.86 -1.91
C ALA A 24 16.12 -10.37 -2.14
N ASN A 25 16.76 -10.03 -3.26
CA ASN A 25 16.86 -8.63 -3.67
C ASN A 25 15.52 -8.33 -4.33
N ALA A 26 14.60 -7.76 -3.56
CA ALA A 26 13.41 -7.13 -4.12
C ALA A 26 13.87 -5.80 -4.72
N ASP A 27 13.70 -5.63 -6.02
CA ASP A 27 13.89 -4.33 -6.64
C ASP A 27 12.72 -3.42 -6.24
N LEU A 28 13.00 -2.12 -6.18
CA LEU A 28 11.97 -1.13 -5.88
C LEU A 28 11.27 -0.73 -7.19
N ILE A 29 9.94 -0.79 -7.17
CA ILE A 29 9.09 -0.21 -8.21
C ILE A 29 8.78 1.20 -7.75
N THR A 30 9.19 2.19 -8.54
CA THR A 30 8.91 3.60 -8.28
C THR A 30 8.18 4.21 -9.46
N ILE A 31 7.04 4.84 -9.18
CA ILE A 31 6.26 5.63 -10.12
C ILE A 31 5.96 6.97 -9.45
N GLY A 32 6.51 8.05 -9.98
CA GLY A 32 6.47 9.35 -9.31
C GLY A 32 7.05 9.27 -7.89
N ASN A 33 6.26 9.68 -6.91
CA ASN A 33 6.58 9.62 -5.47
C ASN A 33 6.06 8.37 -4.75
N LEU A 34 5.48 7.43 -5.51
CA LEU A 34 4.96 6.16 -5.01
C LEU A 34 6.01 5.05 -5.19
N THR A 35 6.28 4.29 -4.14
CA THR A 35 7.27 3.19 -4.18
C THR A 35 6.77 1.95 -3.45
N SER A 36 6.96 0.78 -4.04
CA SER A 36 6.77 -0.54 -3.41
C SER A 36 7.92 -1.46 -3.81
N ASN A 37 8.01 -2.64 -3.19
CA ASN A 37 8.88 -3.69 -3.68
C ASN A 37 8.21 -4.53 -4.78
N ASP A 38 9.02 -5.11 -5.66
CA ASP A 38 8.57 -5.93 -6.80
C ASP A 38 8.38 -7.42 -6.48
N ASP A 39 8.89 -7.87 -5.33
CA ASP A 39 8.81 -9.26 -4.90
C ASP A 39 7.46 -9.63 -4.25
N GLY A 40 6.56 -8.65 -4.13
CA GLY A 40 5.24 -8.81 -3.51
C GLY A 40 5.29 -9.14 -2.02
N SER A 41 6.44 -8.98 -1.36
CA SER A 41 6.57 -9.21 0.09
C SER A 41 6.01 -8.05 0.91
N THR A 42 5.78 -6.88 0.29
CA THR A 42 4.94 -5.83 0.88
C THR A 42 3.63 -5.63 0.11
N ASN A 43 2.61 -5.36 0.90
CA ASN A 43 1.26 -5.02 0.48
C ASN A 43 1.03 -3.50 0.42
N VAL A 44 2.10 -2.73 0.64
CA VAL A 44 2.07 -1.30 0.93
C VAL A 44 2.88 -0.53 -0.09
N ILE A 45 2.30 0.53 -0.61
CA ILE A 45 2.91 1.52 -1.47
C ILE A 45 3.23 2.74 -0.60
N ALA A 46 4.51 3.06 -0.45
CA ALA A 46 4.95 4.24 0.28
C ALA A 46 4.76 5.49 -0.58
N ASP A 47 4.16 6.53 0.00
CA ASP A 47 4.01 7.86 -0.59
C ASP A 47 4.92 8.85 0.10
N THR A 48 5.97 9.24 -0.63
CA THR A 48 7.01 10.14 -0.13
C THR A 48 6.64 11.62 -0.21
N LEU A 49 5.49 11.95 -0.80
CA LEU A 49 5.01 13.32 -0.95
C LEU A 49 4.03 13.72 0.16
N ASN A 50 3.14 12.80 0.57
CA ASN A 50 1.97 13.15 1.38
C ASN A 50 1.94 12.56 2.80
N ASP A 51 3.05 12.02 3.31
CA ASP A 51 3.12 11.31 4.61
C ASP A 51 2.05 10.21 4.73
N ARG A 52 1.93 9.41 3.66
CA ARG A 52 0.92 8.35 3.53
C ARG A 52 1.55 7.03 3.12
N GLU A 53 0.84 5.99 3.47
CA GLU A 53 0.99 4.67 2.88
C GLU A 53 -0.33 4.28 2.25
N TRP A 54 -0.25 3.73 1.04
CA TRP A 54 -1.39 3.23 0.30
C TRP A 54 -1.37 1.72 0.29
N LEU A 55 -2.53 1.09 0.41
CA LEU A 55 -2.62 -0.36 0.25
C LEU A 55 -2.66 -0.67 -1.24
N ARG A 56 -2.02 -1.76 -1.67
CA ARG A 56 -2.20 -2.26 -3.03
C ARG A 56 -3.68 -2.54 -3.32
N TRP A 57 -4.10 -2.17 -4.52
CA TRP A 57 -5.50 -2.07 -4.92
C TRP A 57 -6.18 -3.44 -5.09
N ASP A 58 -5.39 -4.48 -5.35
CA ASP A 58 -5.86 -5.86 -5.55
C ASP A 58 -6.14 -6.62 -4.24
N LEU A 59 -5.57 -6.19 -3.12
CA LEU A 59 -5.59 -6.98 -1.88
C LEU A 59 -6.97 -7.19 -1.26
N LEU A 60 -7.83 -6.17 -1.37
CA LEU A 60 -9.20 -6.21 -0.87
C LEU A 60 -10.22 -6.15 -2.01
N ALA A 61 -9.78 -6.34 -3.26
CA ALA A 61 -10.64 -6.17 -4.44
C ALA A 61 -11.80 -7.16 -4.49
N ASP A 62 -11.66 -8.34 -3.90
CA ASP A 62 -12.71 -9.36 -3.85
C ASP A 62 -13.69 -9.18 -2.69
N LEU A 63 -13.52 -8.14 -1.87
CA LEU A 63 -14.40 -7.84 -0.74
C LEU A 63 -15.44 -6.79 -1.11
N THR A 64 -16.66 -6.98 -0.60
CA THR A 64 -17.66 -5.90 -0.61
C THR A 64 -17.23 -4.76 0.30
N HIS A 65 -17.87 -3.61 0.16
CA HIS A 65 -17.72 -2.46 1.04
C HIS A 65 -17.91 -2.83 2.51
N ALA A 66 -18.99 -3.55 2.84
CA ALA A 66 -19.25 -3.98 4.22
C ALA A 66 -18.18 -4.94 4.75
N GLN A 67 -17.63 -5.82 3.91
CA GLN A 67 -16.53 -6.72 4.29
C GLN A 67 -15.22 -5.95 4.48
N THR A 68 -14.95 -4.98 3.60
CA THR A 68 -13.80 -4.08 3.73
C THR A 68 -13.86 -3.30 5.04
N LEU A 69 -15.04 -2.78 5.40
CA LEU A 69 -15.27 -2.12 6.68
C LEU A 69 -15.03 -3.05 7.88
N ALA A 70 -15.37 -4.34 7.78
CA ALA A 70 -15.10 -5.30 8.84
C ALA A 70 -13.58 -5.56 8.99
N GLU A 71 -12.85 -5.70 7.87
CA GLU A 71 -11.40 -5.90 7.87
C GLU A 71 -10.63 -4.73 8.48
N ILE A 72 -11.09 -3.48 8.27
CA ILE A 72 -10.47 -2.29 8.89
C ILE A 72 -10.88 -2.05 10.34
N ALA A 73 -12.06 -2.53 10.75
CA ALA A 73 -12.54 -2.33 12.11
C ALA A 73 -11.86 -3.28 13.11
N SER A 74 -11.65 -4.53 12.72
CA SER A 74 -11.13 -5.56 13.62
C SER A 74 -10.35 -6.68 12.93
N GLY A 75 -10.15 -6.61 11.61
CA GLY A 75 -9.44 -7.61 10.84
C GLY A 75 -7.96 -7.32 10.66
N ALA A 76 -7.38 -7.91 9.61
CA ALA A 76 -5.94 -7.82 9.32
C ALA A 76 -5.51 -6.42 8.86
N TYR A 77 -6.48 -5.56 8.52
CA TYR A 77 -6.29 -4.23 7.98
C TYR A 77 -6.73 -3.14 8.95
N ALA A 78 -6.72 -3.43 10.25
CA ALA A 78 -6.95 -2.43 11.29
C ALA A 78 -5.99 -1.23 11.14
N GLY A 79 -6.55 -0.02 11.18
CA GLY A 79 -5.80 1.24 11.01
C GLY A 79 -5.71 1.75 9.57
N TRP A 80 -6.22 1.00 8.59
CA TRP A 80 -6.43 1.48 7.23
C TRP A 80 -7.78 2.20 7.10
N THR A 81 -7.86 3.17 6.19
CA THR A 81 -9.05 3.99 5.92
C THR A 81 -9.34 3.99 4.43
N ILE A 82 -10.62 3.89 4.04
CA ILE A 82 -11.04 4.09 2.65
C ILE A 82 -10.91 5.57 2.31
N ALA A 83 -10.24 5.88 1.19
CA ALA A 83 -10.01 7.23 0.69
C ALA A 83 -11.30 7.96 0.29
N GLY A 84 -11.37 9.26 0.58
CA GLY A 84 -12.32 10.20 -0.02
C GLY A 84 -11.78 10.85 -1.30
N ALA A 85 -12.52 11.80 -1.88
CA ALA A 85 -12.12 12.48 -3.10
C ALA A 85 -10.84 13.32 -2.93
N ASP A 86 -10.64 13.91 -1.75
CA ASP A 86 -9.42 14.65 -1.40
C ASP A 86 -8.21 13.72 -1.27
N ASP A 87 -8.38 12.56 -0.65
CA ASP A 87 -7.30 11.58 -0.53
C ASP A 87 -6.93 11.00 -1.91
N ALA A 88 -7.91 10.82 -2.80
CA ALA A 88 -7.65 10.42 -4.18
C ALA A 88 -6.82 11.47 -4.94
N ASN A 89 -7.00 12.77 -4.67
CA ASN A 89 -6.12 13.82 -5.22
C ASN A 89 -4.69 13.66 -4.73
N LEU A 90 -4.49 13.43 -3.42
CA LEU A 90 -3.15 13.24 -2.87
C LEU A 90 -2.44 12.03 -3.50
N PHE A 91 -3.17 10.94 -3.74
CA PHE A 91 -2.62 9.80 -4.48
C PHE A 91 -2.17 10.19 -5.89
N LEU A 92 -2.98 10.97 -6.61
CA LEU A 92 -2.61 11.46 -7.95
C LEU A 92 -1.43 12.44 -7.88
N ASP A 93 -1.39 13.36 -6.93
CA ASP A 93 -0.24 14.24 -6.69
C ASP A 93 1.04 13.42 -6.54
N ALA A 94 1.01 12.34 -5.74
CA ALA A 94 2.16 11.47 -5.60
C ALA A 94 2.51 10.73 -6.91
N LEU A 95 1.50 10.21 -7.62
CA LEU A 95 1.68 9.52 -8.90
C LEU A 95 2.34 10.43 -9.96
N TYR A 96 1.99 11.72 -9.98
CA TYR A 96 2.52 12.72 -10.92
C TYR A 96 3.66 13.57 -10.34
N SER A 97 4.25 13.16 -9.22
CA SER A 97 5.35 13.86 -8.56
C SER A 97 5.07 15.34 -8.25
N GLY A 98 3.85 15.65 -7.85
CA GLY A 98 3.36 16.99 -7.50
C GLY A 98 3.19 17.91 -8.70
N ALA A 99 3.34 17.41 -9.93
CA ALA A 99 3.05 18.18 -11.13
C ALA A 99 1.53 18.36 -11.31
N ASP A 100 1.12 19.47 -11.92
CA ASP A 100 -0.28 19.64 -12.31
C ASP A 100 -0.70 18.53 -13.27
N HIS A 101 -1.69 17.76 -12.84
CA HIS A 101 -2.19 16.59 -13.52
C HIS A 101 -3.65 16.74 -13.95
N GLY A 102 -4.27 17.91 -13.80
CA GLY A 102 -5.62 18.20 -14.30
C GLY A 102 -6.79 17.45 -13.63
N CYS A 103 -6.53 16.68 -12.57
CA CYS A 103 -7.52 15.85 -11.86
C CYS A 103 -7.74 16.24 -10.39
N SER A 104 -7.34 17.44 -9.98
CA SER A 104 -7.44 17.91 -8.59
C SER A 104 -8.80 18.49 -8.21
N ASP A 105 -9.72 18.67 -9.16
CA ASP A 105 -11.08 19.16 -8.90
C ASP A 105 -12.00 18.02 -8.42
N ASN A 106 -12.80 18.30 -7.38
CA ASN A 106 -13.74 17.37 -6.71
C ASN A 106 -15.21 17.59 -7.10
N VAL A 107 -15.49 18.53 -8.00
CA VAL A 107 -16.82 18.95 -8.42
C VAL A 107 -17.14 18.46 -9.83
N THR A 108 -16.17 18.56 -10.75
CA THR A 108 -16.36 18.06 -12.12
C THR A 108 -16.51 16.54 -12.11
N MET A 109 -17.58 16.01 -12.71
CA MET A 109 -17.90 14.57 -12.62
C MET A 109 -16.79 13.67 -13.17
N ILE A 110 -16.21 14.00 -14.33
CA ILE A 110 -15.14 13.25 -14.99
C ILE A 110 -14.01 14.21 -15.34
N LEU A 111 -12.80 13.89 -14.89
CA LEU A 111 -11.58 14.60 -15.21
C LEU A 111 -10.65 13.67 -15.99
N ASN A 112 -10.03 14.20 -17.03
CA ASN A 112 -8.93 13.54 -17.73
C ASN A 112 -7.64 14.02 -17.09
N CYS A 113 -6.88 13.08 -16.54
CA CYS A 113 -5.62 13.39 -15.91
C CYS A 113 -4.55 13.54 -16.97
N ALA A 114 -3.43 14.16 -16.61
CA ALA A 114 -2.27 14.18 -17.48
C ALA A 114 -1.91 12.75 -17.92
N ASP A 115 -1.79 12.56 -19.23
CA ASP A 115 -1.13 11.39 -19.77
C ASP A 115 0.37 11.59 -19.51
N THR A 116 0.98 10.74 -18.70
CA THR A 116 2.44 10.83 -18.54
C THR A 116 3.16 10.23 -19.74
N GLY A 117 2.52 9.34 -20.51
CA GLY A 117 3.15 8.44 -21.48
C GLY A 117 4.32 7.65 -20.90
N SER A 118 4.55 7.76 -19.58
CA SER A 118 5.79 7.43 -18.89
C SER A 118 5.68 6.08 -18.21
N TYR A 119 4.45 5.62 -17.96
CA TYR A 119 4.17 4.37 -17.26
C TYR A 119 3.15 3.55 -18.01
N THR A 120 3.52 2.31 -18.30
CA THR A 120 2.70 1.32 -19.00
C THR A 120 1.81 0.57 -18.01
N SER A 121 0.73 -0.06 -18.47
CA SER A 121 -0.11 -0.92 -17.59
C SER A 121 0.72 -1.97 -16.84
N PRO A 122 1.73 -2.64 -17.41
CA PRO A 122 2.62 -3.51 -16.64
C PRO A 122 3.31 -2.83 -15.44
N GLN A 123 3.70 -1.55 -15.56
CA GLN A 123 4.30 -0.79 -14.46
C GLN A 123 3.25 -0.44 -13.39
N TYR A 124 2.07 0.01 -13.80
CA TYR A 124 0.97 0.24 -12.86
C TYR A 124 0.56 -1.04 -12.14
N LYS A 125 0.37 -2.14 -12.87
CA LYS A 125 0.08 -3.45 -12.29
C LYS A 125 1.16 -3.92 -11.32
N ALA A 126 2.43 -3.67 -11.64
CA ALA A 126 3.51 -4.03 -10.74
C ALA A 126 3.46 -3.24 -9.42
N LEU A 127 3.09 -1.95 -9.47
CA LEU A 127 3.02 -1.10 -8.27
C LEU A 127 1.71 -1.25 -7.49
N PHE A 128 0.57 -1.19 -8.17
CA PHE A 128 -0.77 -1.13 -7.59
C PHE A 128 -1.38 -2.52 -7.40
N GLY A 129 -0.93 -3.51 -8.18
CA GLY A 129 -1.52 -4.83 -8.24
C GLY A 129 -2.56 -4.99 -9.35
N ASP A 130 -3.10 -6.21 -9.46
CA ASP A 130 -4.02 -6.59 -10.53
C ASP A 130 -5.48 -6.23 -10.20
N SER A 131 -5.76 -4.94 -10.12
CA SER A 131 -7.12 -4.41 -9.89
C SER A 131 -7.70 -3.86 -11.18
N GLY A 132 -8.90 -4.29 -11.60
CA GLY A 132 -9.55 -3.80 -12.82
C GLY A 132 -9.60 -4.83 -13.93
N SER A 133 -9.22 -4.47 -15.15
CA SER A 133 -9.28 -5.38 -16.30
C SER A 133 -8.01 -5.28 -17.13
N SER A 134 -7.86 -6.09 -18.19
CA SER A 134 -6.63 -6.09 -19.00
C SER A 134 -6.28 -4.68 -19.50
N GLY A 135 -5.11 -4.17 -19.10
CA GLY A 135 -4.62 -2.84 -19.47
C GLY A 135 -5.19 -1.69 -18.64
N THR A 136 -5.96 -1.99 -17.58
CA THR A 136 -6.63 -1.00 -16.76
C THR A 136 -6.45 -1.30 -15.28
N GLU A 137 -5.82 -0.36 -14.58
CA GLU A 137 -5.75 -0.35 -13.13
C GLU A 137 -6.80 0.61 -12.57
N ALA A 138 -7.64 0.15 -11.64
CA ALA A 138 -8.71 0.96 -11.08
C ALA A 138 -8.90 0.76 -9.58
N ALA A 139 -9.35 1.82 -8.90
CA ALA A 139 -9.72 1.80 -7.49
C ALA A 139 -10.91 2.71 -7.19
N TRP A 140 -11.78 2.27 -6.29
CA TRP A 140 -12.91 3.06 -5.77
C TRP A 140 -12.46 4.02 -4.68
N PHE A 141 -13.09 5.19 -4.58
CA PHE A 141 -12.99 6.09 -3.43
C PHE A 141 -14.37 6.64 -3.08
N TYR A 142 -14.57 7.17 -1.88
CA TYR A 142 -15.85 7.78 -1.52
C TYR A 142 -16.08 9.08 -2.29
N ASP A 143 -17.27 9.22 -2.86
CA ASP A 143 -17.78 10.53 -3.27
C ASP A 143 -18.31 11.26 -2.02
N ASP A 144 -17.40 11.82 -1.24
CA ASP A 144 -17.71 12.58 -0.02
C ASP A 144 -17.92 14.09 -0.28
N THR A 145 -17.82 14.53 -1.54
CA THR A 145 -17.89 15.94 -1.93
C THR A 145 -19.14 16.30 -2.72
N LEU A 146 -19.74 15.36 -3.46
CA LEU A 146 -20.91 15.63 -4.31
C LEU A 146 -22.17 14.89 -3.83
N THR A 147 -22.07 13.58 -3.57
CA THR A 147 -23.24 12.77 -3.23
C THR A 147 -22.99 11.64 -2.23
N ASP A 148 -23.70 11.69 -1.10
CA ASP A 148 -23.68 10.61 -0.10
C ASP A 148 -24.05 9.24 -0.71
N ASN A 149 -23.38 8.19 -0.23
CA ASN A 149 -23.52 6.79 -0.65
C ASN A 149 -23.12 6.49 -2.11
N GLN A 150 -22.36 7.38 -2.73
CA GLN A 150 -21.74 7.15 -4.03
C GLN A 150 -20.23 6.94 -3.90
N ALA A 151 -19.67 6.37 -4.95
CA ALA A 151 -18.25 6.11 -5.10
C ALA A 151 -17.75 6.76 -6.38
N GLY A 152 -16.61 7.44 -6.24
CA GLY A 152 -15.76 7.82 -7.35
C GLY A 152 -14.81 6.69 -7.73
N MET A 153 -14.15 6.84 -8.87
CA MET A 153 -13.21 5.86 -9.40
C MET A 153 -11.96 6.53 -9.95
N LEU A 154 -10.80 6.02 -9.54
CA LEU A 154 -9.55 6.21 -10.27
C LEU A 154 -9.48 5.17 -11.37
N TYR A 155 -9.18 5.61 -12.59
CA TYR A 155 -9.13 4.77 -13.78
C TYR A 155 -7.85 5.07 -14.54
N LEU A 156 -6.90 4.14 -14.53
CA LEU A 156 -5.62 4.28 -15.20
C LEU A 156 -5.54 3.26 -16.33
N HIS A 157 -5.61 3.69 -17.58
CA HIS A 157 -5.64 2.80 -18.73
C HIS A 157 -4.42 2.98 -19.61
N ASN A 158 -3.57 1.95 -19.65
CA ASN A 158 -2.33 1.88 -20.44
C ASN A 158 -1.36 3.05 -20.27
N GLY A 159 -1.52 3.88 -19.23
CA GLY A 159 -0.78 5.14 -19.09
C GLY A 159 -1.34 6.31 -19.88
N GLU A 160 -2.12 6.04 -20.92
CA GLU A 160 -2.55 6.99 -21.96
C GLU A 160 -3.94 7.60 -21.70
N ASP A 161 -4.81 6.89 -20.97
CA ASP A 161 -6.18 7.34 -20.67
C ASP A 161 -6.44 7.26 -19.17
N ASN A 162 -5.76 8.15 -18.43
CA ASN A 162 -5.89 8.29 -16.99
C ASN A 162 -7.03 9.24 -16.64
N ARG A 163 -7.92 8.84 -15.74
CA ARG A 163 -9.10 9.61 -15.34
C ARG A 163 -9.34 9.53 -13.86
N LYS A 164 -9.87 10.61 -13.32
CA LYS A 164 -10.56 10.65 -12.03
C LYS A 164 -12.03 10.90 -12.30
N ILE A 165 -12.88 10.02 -11.80
CA ILE A 165 -14.33 10.16 -11.90
C ILE A 165 -14.83 10.39 -10.48
N ASN A 166 -15.19 11.63 -10.12
CA ASN A 166 -15.62 11.98 -8.76
C ASN A 166 -16.88 11.21 -8.35
N THR A 167 -17.79 11.01 -9.29
CA THR A 167 -19.04 10.27 -9.07
C THR A 167 -19.24 9.29 -10.22
N TYR A 168 -18.92 8.02 -9.99
CA TYR A 168 -19.10 6.98 -11.01
C TYR A 168 -20.39 6.19 -10.78
N SER A 169 -20.62 5.72 -9.55
CA SER A 169 -21.81 4.94 -9.22
C SER A 169 -22.08 4.84 -7.73
N THR A 170 -23.00 3.97 -7.33
CA THR A 170 -23.30 3.71 -5.91
C THR A 170 -22.33 2.70 -5.31
N ILE A 171 -22.23 2.69 -3.97
CA ILE A 171 -21.51 1.64 -3.22
C ILE A 171 -22.03 0.23 -3.56
N ALA A 172 -23.33 0.08 -3.83
CA ALA A 172 -23.89 -1.21 -4.23
C ALA A 172 -23.39 -1.68 -5.61
N VAL A 173 -22.99 -0.76 -6.49
CA VAL A 173 -22.36 -1.11 -7.76
C VAL A 173 -20.90 -1.54 -7.54
N SER A 174 -20.13 -0.89 -6.65
CA SER A 174 -18.78 -1.37 -6.34
C SER A 174 -18.79 -2.79 -5.76
N ASP A 175 -19.77 -3.13 -4.92
CA ASP A 175 -19.96 -4.51 -4.41
C ASP A 175 -20.17 -5.55 -5.52
N ASN A 176 -20.86 -5.17 -6.61
CA ASN A 176 -21.04 -6.06 -7.76
C ASN A 176 -19.72 -6.30 -8.50
N PHE A 177 -18.83 -5.30 -8.56
CA PHE A 177 -17.51 -5.45 -9.16
C PHE A 177 -16.64 -6.41 -8.33
N SER A 178 -16.64 -6.29 -7.00
CA SER A 178 -15.91 -7.22 -6.13
C SER A 178 -16.40 -8.66 -6.26
N LYS A 179 -17.71 -8.85 -6.46
CA LYS A 179 -18.32 -10.19 -6.47
C LYS A 179 -18.29 -10.89 -7.82
N TYR A 180 -18.47 -10.15 -8.91
CA TYR A 180 -18.66 -10.71 -10.25
C TYR A 180 -17.58 -10.32 -11.26
N GLY A 181 -16.71 -9.38 -10.89
CA GLY A 181 -15.76 -8.75 -11.82
C GLY A 181 -16.46 -7.95 -12.93
N LEU A 182 -15.68 -7.22 -13.73
CA LEU A 182 -16.21 -6.59 -14.94
C LEU A 182 -16.58 -7.65 -15.98
N TRP A 183 -17.84 -7.62 -16.44
CA TRP A 183 -18.33 -8.25 -17.67
C TRP A 183 -17.77 -9.65 -17.94
N SER A 184 -18.08 -10.62 -17.07
CA SER A 184 -17.88 -12.06 -17.28
C SER A 184 -16.44 -12.54 -17.57
N SER A 185 -15.41 -11.68 -17.56
CA SER A 185 -14.06 -12.11 -17.96
C SER A 185 -12.84 -11.31 -17.46
N SER A 186 -12.93 -10.23 -16.68
CA SER A 186 -11.67 -9.59 -16.24
C SER A 186 -11.80 -8.65 -15.03
N GLY A 187 -11.30 -9.18 -13.90
CA GLY A 187 -10.80 -8.56 -12.65
C GLY A 187 -11.76 -7.77 -11.77
N THR A 188 -11.40 -7.69 -10.50
CA THR A 188 -12.13 -7.04 -9.41
C THR A 188 -11.51 -5.67 -9.12
N ILE A 189 -12.29 -4.75 -8.52
CA ILE A 189 -11.85 -3.39 -8.23
C ILE A 189 -11.99 -3.17 -6.72
N GLY A 190 -10.87 -2.92 -6.05
CA GLY A 190 -10.84 -2.62 -4.63
C GLY A 190 -11.07 -1.14 -4.32
N TRP A 191 -11.16 -0.85 -3.03
CA TRP A 191 -11.17 0.52 -2.52
C TRP A 191 -9.73 1.04 -2.40
N LEU A 192 -9.52 2.31 -2.73
CA LEU A 192 -8.29 3.02 -2.45
C LEU A 192 -8.18 3.17 -0.92
N MET A 193 -7.21 2.49 -0.33
CA MET A 193 -7.01 2.50 1.12
C MET A 193 -5.73 3.25 1.46
N TYR A 194 -5.77 4.02 2.53
CA TYR A 194 -4.59 4.68 3.07
C TYR A 194 -4.47 4.56 4.58
N ARG A 195 -3.28 4.83 5.07
CA ARG A 195 -3.03 5.22 6.46
C ARG A 195 -2.02 6.36 6.49
N SER A 196 -2.11 7.21 7.51
CA SER A 196 -1.10 8.26 7.70
C SER A 196 0.16 7.67 8.32
N THR A 197 1.31 8.09 7.84
CA THR A 197 2.62 7.80 8.44
C THR A 197 3.17 8.97 9.23
N ALA A 198 2.35 9.98 9.53
CA ALA A 198 2.74 11.10 10.38
C ALA A 198 3.36 10.54 11.68
N GLN A 199 4.64 10.86 11.88
CA GLN A 199 5.49 10.29 12.92
C GLN A 199 4.81 10.40 14.29
N VAL A 200 4.25 9.29 14.78
CA VAL A 200 4.00 9.12 16.20
C VAL A 200 5.38 9.06 16.83
N SER A 201 5.72 10.02 17.71
CA SER A 201 7.00 10.07 18.40
C SER A 201 7.32 8.70 19.01
N GLU A 202 8.18 7.92 18.35
CA GLU A 202 8.68 6.68 18.94
C GLU A 202 9.42 7.07 20.23
N PRO A 203 9.21 6.37 21.36
CA PRO A 203 10.13 6.52 22.46
C PRO A 203 11.51 6.18 21.89
N PRO A 204 12.49 7.11 21.94
CA PRO A 204 13.75 6.93 21.24
C PRO A 204 14.31 5.58 21.66
N THR A 205 14.66 4.73 20.71
CA THR A 205 15.25 3.40 20.96
C THR A 205 16.43 3.47 21.92
N LEU A 206 17.10 4.63 22.01
CA LEU A 206 18.06 5.00 23.04
C LEU A 206 17.52 4.89 24.48
N ALA A 207 16.27 5.29 24.74
CA ALA A 207 15.61 5.17 26.04
C ALA A 207 15.33 3.71 26.41
N ILE A 208 14.91 2.87 25.45
CA ILE A 208 14.73 1.43 25.67
C ILE A 208 16.09 0.78 25.96
N PHE A 209 17.13 1.12 25.19
CA PHE A 209 18.49 0.61 25.40
C PHE A 209 19.09 1.06 26.74
N ALA A 210 18.87 2.33 27.13
CA ALA A 210 19.30 2.88 28.41
C ALA A 210 18.59 2.23 29.60
N LEU A 211 17.29 1.92 29.48
CA LEU A 211 16.54 1.19 30.51
C LEU A 211 17.02 -0.26 30.66
N VAL A 212 17.35 -0.94 29.56
CA VAL A 212 17.94 -2.28 29.59
C VAL A 212 19.30 -2.26 30.30
N LEU A 213 20.17 -1.30 29.97
CA LEU A 213 21.48 -1.16 30.63
C LEU A 213 21.37 -0.79 32.11
N ALA A 214 20.44 0.10 32.48
CA ALA A 214 20.17 0.45 33.87
C ALA A 214 19.63 -0.74 34.67
N GLY A 215 18.75 -1.55 34.08
CA GLY A 215 18.23 -2.77 34.68
C GLY A 215 19.32 -3.84 34.92
N PHE A 216 20.26 -3.99 33.99
CA PHE A 216 21.42 -4.88 34.17
C PHE A 216 22.42 -4.35 35.20
N GLY A 217 22.60 -3.03 35.30
CA GLY A 217 23.46 -2.40 36.31
C GLY A 217 22.95 -2.56 37.73
N LEU A 218 21.64 -2.38 37.96
CA LEU A 218 21.01 -2.49 39.28
C LEU A 218 21.00 -3.92 39.84
N ARG A 219 21.02 -4.94 38.97
CA ARG A 219 21.02 -6.36 39.38
C ARG A 219 22.36 -6.81 39.99
N ARG A 220 23.44 -6.03 39.85
CA ARG A 220 24.78 -6.38 40.35
C ARG A 220 25.08 -5.83 41.75
N PHE A 221 24.22 -4.99 42.33
CA PHE A 221 24.48 -4.32 43.60
C PHE A 221 23.69 -4.86 44.82
N THR A 222 22.89 -5.92 44.68
CA THR A 222 22.16 -6.54 45.81
C THR A 222 22.84 -7.77 46.42
N ARG A 223 24.15 -7.92 46.24
CA ARG A 223 24.96 -8.89 46.98
C ARG A 223 26.13 -8.21 47.69
N GLN A 224 25.84 -7.58 48.82
CA GLN A 224 26.77 -7.42 49.94
C GLN A 224 26.00 -7.67 51.24
#